data_AF-A0A7X7WRF9-F1
#
_entry.id   AF-A0A7X7WRF9-F1
#
_cell.length_a   1.000
_cell.length_b   1.000
_cell.length_c   1.000
_cell.angle_alpha   90.00
_cell.angle_beta   90.00
_cell.angle_gamma   90.00
#
_symmetry.space_group_name_H-M   'P 1'
#
loop_
_entity.id
_entity.type
_entity.pdbx_description
1 polymer ?
#
loop_
_entity_poly.entity_id
_entity_poly.type
_entity_poly.pdbx_seq_one_letter_code
_entity_poly.pdbx_strand_id
1 'polypeptide(L)'
;MARITKKQALKLFQKADLLELGAMADEMRKNLHHDKTVTFIVDRNINYTNVCINQCTFCAFYRDADSPDAYVLSDDQLFAKIEETLALDG
;
A
#
# COMPACT_ATOMS: atom_id res chain seq x y z
N MET A 1 -9.79 25.47 -2.99
CA MET A 1 -8.39 25.13 -3.31
C MET A 1 -8.28 24.86 -4.80
N ALA A 2 -7.25 25.40 -5.48
CA ALA A 2 -7.05 25.17 -6.90
C ALA A 2 -6.07 24.01 -7.12
N ARG A 3 -6.37 23.14 -8.08
CA ARG A 3 -5.48 22.05 -8.49
C ARG A 3 -4.21 22.62 -9.12
N ILE A 4 -3.04 22.11 -8.72
CA ILE A 4 -1.76 22.49 -9.35
C ILE A 4 -1.64 21.92 -10.77
N THR A 5 -0.95 22.64 -11.63
CA THR A 5 -0.62 22.19 -13.00
C THR A 5 0.54 21.19 -12.98
N LYS A 6 0.69 20.41 -14.07
CA LYS A 6 1.84 19.50 -14.26
C LYS A 6 3.20 20.23 -14.13
N LYS A 7 3.29 21.45 -14.66
CA LYS A 7 4.51 22.28 -14.58
C LYS A 7 4.86 22.67 -13.14
N GLN A 8 3.86 23.03 -12.34
CA GLN A 8 4.05 23.33 -10.92
C GLN A 8 4.46 22.07 -10.13
N ALA A 9 3.81 20.94 -10.37
CA ALA A 9 4.15 19.67 -9.73
C ALA A 9 5.60 19.25 -10.00
N LEU A 10 6.06 19.34 -11.26
CA LEU A 10 7.44 19.03 -11.63
C LEU A 10 8.43 19.98 -10.93
N LYS A 11 8.10 21.27 -10.84
CA LYS A 11 8.95 22.24 -10.14
C LYS A 11 9.09 21.91 -8.66
N LEU A 12 7.98 21.54 -7.99
CA LEU A 12 8.01 21.14 -6.57
C LEU A 12 8.89 19.89 -6.38
N PHE A 13 8.70 18.86 -7.21
CA PHE A 13 9.47 17.62 -7.13
C PHE A 13 10.99 17.85 -7.30
N GLN A 14 11.39 18.72 -8.21
CA GLN A 14 12.81 18.93 -8.54
C GLN A 14 13.52 19.96 -7.65
N LYS A 15 12.78 20.91 -7.07
CA LYS A 15 13.39 22.14 -6.52
C LYS A 15 12.88 22.57 -5.15
N ALA A 16 11.81 21.97 -4.62
CA ALA A 16 11.33 22.37 -3.31
C ALA A 16 12.29 21.87 -2.23
N ASP A 17 12.47 22.69 -1.18
CA ASP A 17 13.03 22.20 0.06
C ASP A 17 12.07 21.16 0.67
N LEU A 18 12.63 20.11 1.27
CA LEU A 18 11.84 19.00 1.80
C LEU A 18 10.92 19.43 2.95
N LEU A 19 11.40 20.30 3.84
CA LEU A 19 10.63 20.74 5.00
C LEU A 19 9.56 21.74 4.59
N GLU A 20 9.87 22.63 3.63
CA GLU A 20 8.87 23.52 3.04
C GLU A 20 7.75 22.73 2.35
N LEU A 21 8.10 21.72 1.56
CA LEU A 21 7.13 20.85 0.89
C LEU A 21 6.29 20.07 1.91
N GLY A 22 6.91 19.58 2.98
CA GLY A 22 6.22 18.91 4.09
C GLY A 22 5.22 19.82 4.81
N ALA A 23 5.59 21.07 5.07
CA ALA A 23 4.71 22.06 5.69
C ALA A 23 3.49 22.37 4.80
N MET A 24 3.70 22.56 3.48
CA MET A 24 2.61 22.74 2.51
C MET A 24 1.69 21.52 2.46
N ALA A 25 2.25 20.30 2.52
CA ALA A 25 1.47 19.07 2.52
C ALA A 25 0.63 18.91 3.80
N ASP A 26 1.18 19.24 4.97
CA ASP A 26 0.44 19.19 6.24
C ASP A 26 -0.66 20.28 6.31
N GLU A 27 -0.43 21.47 5.74
CA GLU A 27 -1.49 22.48 5.60
C GLU A 27 -2.66 21.95 4.75
N MET A 28 -2.36 21.33 3.60
CA MET A 28 -3.36 20.69 2.77
C MET A 28 -4.11 19.58 3.51
N ARG A 29 -3.39 18.72 4.26
CA ARG A 29 -3.99 17.68 5.09
C ARG A 29 -4.94 18.27 6.13
N LYS A 30 -4.54 19.32 6.86
CA LYS A 30 -5.37 20.01 7.87
C LYS A 30 -6.64 20.62 7.27
N ASN A 31 -6.55 21.14 6.05
CA ASN A 31 -7.69 21.74 5.36
C ASN A 31 -8.68 20.70 4.80
N LEU A 32 -8.22 19.46 4.56
CA LEU A 32 -9.08 18.35 4.11
C LEU A 32 -9.64 17.54 5.30
N HIS A 33 -8.83 17.43 6.36
CA HIS A 33 -9.12 16.68 7.57
C HIS A 33 -9.03 17.64 8.76
N HIS A 34 -10.17 18.27 9.06
CA HIS A 34 -10.26 19.30 10.10
C HIS A 34 -10.10 18.72 11.51
N ASP A 35 -10.50 17.46 11.70
CA ASP A 35 -10.20 16.74 12.92
C ASP A 35 -8.70 16.38 12.97
N LYS A 36 -8.16 16.31 14.18
CA LYS A 36 -6.76 15.92 14.41
C LYS A 36 -6.64 14.41 14.64
N THR A 37 -7.64 13.64 14.24
CA THR A 37 -7.68 12.21 14.48
C THR A 37 -6.83 11.51 13.41
N VAL A 38 -5.79 10.81 13.86
CA VAL A 38 -5.03 9.91 12.99
C VAL A 38 -5.65 8.53 13.15
N THR A 39 -6.16 7.98 12.06
CA THR A 39 -6.71 6.62 12.03
C THR A 39 -5.63 5.63 11.61
N PHE A 40 -5.87 4.36 11.89
CA PHE A 40 -5.04 3.24 11.44
C PHE A 40 -5.94 2.11 10.96
N ILE A 41 -5.37 1.19 10.19
CA ILE A 41 -6.06 -0.01 9.73
C ILE A 41 -5.33 -1.20 10.35
N VAL A 42 -6.10 -2.12 10.95
CA VAL A 42 -5.64 -3.47 11.25
C VAL A 42 -6.05 -4.32 10.04
N ASP A 43 -5.08 -4.77 9.26
CA ASP A 43 -5.29 -5.50 8.01
C ASP A 43 -4.54 -6.83 8.03
N ARG A 44 -5.11 -7.83 7.35
CA ARG A 44 -4.43 -9.10 7.09
C ARG A 44 -4.48 -9.42 5.60
N ASN A 45 -3.31 -9.48 4.99
CA ASN A 45 -3.17 -9.98 3.62
C ASN A 45 -2.99 -11.50 3.62
N ILE A 46 -3.98 -12.23 3.10
CA ILE A 46 -3.82 -13.66 2.83
C ILE A 46 -3.32 -13.83 1.39
N ASN A 47 -2.00 -14.02 1.26
CA ASN A 47 -1.39 -14.29 -0.03
C ASN A 47 -1.66 -15.74 -0.44
N TYR A 48 -2.74 -15.98 -1.18
CA TYR A 48 -3.18 -17.31 -1.61
C TYR A 48 -2.25 -17.96 -2.65
N THR A 49 -1.41 -17.18 -3.31
CA THR A 49 -0.32 -17.66 -4.16
C THR A 49 0.76 -16.60 -4.28
N ASN A 50 1.98 -17.01 -4.53
CA ASN A 50 3.06 -16.12 -5.01
C ASN A 50 3.35 -16.30 -6.51
N VAL A 51 2.66 -17.20 -7.22
CA VAL A 51 2.84 -17.42 -8.65
C VAL A 51 2.22 -16.26 -9.43
N CYS A 52 2.99 -15.59 -10.29
CA CYS A 52 2.48 -14.44 -11.04
C CYS A 52 3.11 -14.30 -12.43
N ILE A 53 2.26 -14.12 -13.44
CA ILE A 53 2.67 -13.95 -14.84
C ILE A 53 3.25 -12.56 -15.16
N ASN A 54 3.03 -11.56 -14.31
CA ASN A 54 3.44 -10.18 -14.60
C ASN A 54 4.95 -9.96 -14.41
N GLN A 55 5.60 -10.76 -13.56
CA GLN A 55 7.05 -10.72 -13.31
C GLN A 55 7.61 -9.30 -13.12
N CYS A 56 6.90 -8.48 -12.32
CA CYS A 56 7.30 -7.09 -12.10
C CYS A 56 8.72 -7.02 -11.53
N THR A 57 9.59 -6.22 -12.15
CA THR A 57 11.03 -6.12 -11.78
C THR A 57 11.27 -5.61 -10.36
N PHE A 58 10.29 -4.93 -9.76
CA PHE A 58 10.34 -4.41 -8.40
C PHE A 58 9.62 -5.30 -7.37
N CYS A 59 8.91 -6.34 -7.80
CA CYS A 59 8.13 -7.19 -6.90
C CYS A 59 9.03 -8.29 -6.31
N ALA A 60 9.27 -8.23 -5.01
CA ALA A 60 10.01 -9.28 -4.31
C ALA A 60 9.18 -10.56 -4.07
N PHE A 61 7.87 -10.46 -4.23
CA PHE A 61 6.94 -11.53 -3.86
C PHE A 61 6.71 -12.56 -4.97
N TYR A 62 6.76 -12.15 -6.24
CA TYR A 62 6.40 -13.05 -7.33
C TYR A 62 7.37 -14.23 -7.45
N ARG A 63 6.84 -15.35 -7.92
CA ARG A 63 7.58 -16.52 -8.37
C ARG A 63 7.04 -17.01 -9.70
N ASP A 64 7.92 -17.66 -10.46
CA ASP A 64 7.50 -18.51 -11.56
C ASP A 64 6.89 -19.79 -11.00
N ALA A 65 6.00 -20.44 -11.77
CA ALA A 65 5.24 -21.60 -11.28
C ALA A 65 6.11 -22.80 -10.90
N ASP A 66 7.33 -22.89 -11.44
CA ASP A 66 8.32 -23.94 -11.20
C ASP A 66 9.39 -23.54 -10.17
N SER A 67 9.30 -22.35 -9.58
CA SER A 67 10.23 -21.93 -8.53
C SER A 67 10.12 -22.85 -7.30
N PRO A 68 11.23 -23.19 -6.62
CA PRO A 68 11.20 -24.11 -5.47
C PRO A 68 10.32 -23.64 -4.30
N ASP A 69 10.13 -22.33 -4.17
CA ASP A 69 9.29 -21.69 -3.15
C ASP A 69 7.95 -21.18 -3.71
N ALA A 70 7.58 -21.59 -4.93
CA ALA A 70 6.26 -21.32 -5.50
C ALA A 70 5.17 -22.08 -4.75
N TYR A 71 4.02 -21.43 -4.54
CA TYR A 71 2.89 -22.07 -3.89
C TYR A 71 1.54 -21.51 -4.38
N VAL A 72 0.53 -22.36 -4.28
CA VAL A 72 -0.89 -21.98 -4.31
C VAL A 72 -1.50 -22.66 -3.09
N LEU A 73 -2.15 -21.89 -2.21
CA LEU A 73 -2.84 -22.45 -1.06
C LEU A 73 -4.03 -23.30 -1.53
N SER A 74 -4.28 -24.40 -0.84
CA SER A 74 -5.56 -25.09 -0.97
C SER A 74 -6.68 -24.27 -0.32
N ASP A 75 -7.92 -24.56 -0.71
CA ASP A 75 -9.10 -23.94 -0.10
C ASP A 75 -9.11 -24.14 1.42
N ASP A 76 -8.80 -25.35 1.92
CA ASP A 76 -8.72 -25.63 3.36
C ASP A 76 -7.69 -24.74 4.08
N GLN A 77 -6.51 -24.53 3.47
CA GLN A 77 -5.48 -23.65 4.03
C GLN A 77 -5.91 -22.18 4.02
N LEU A 78 -6.63 -21.76 2.97
CA LEU A 78 -7.18 -20.41 2.86
C LEU A 78 -8.26 -20.17 3.93
N PHE A 79 -9.20 -21.11 4.08
CA PHE A 79 -10.26 -21.01 5.09
C PHE A 79 -9.72 -21.05 6.51
N ALA A 80 -8.75 -21.92 6.81
CA ALA A 80 -8.10 -21.93 8.13
C ALA A 80 -7.47 -20.57 8.47
N LYS A 81 -6.83 -19.92 7.49
CA LYS A 81 -6.31 -18.55 7.66
C LYS A 81 -7.42 -17.54 7.89
N ILE A 82 -8.57 -17.66 7.22
CA ILE A 82 -9.71 -16.78 7.46
C ILE A 82 -10.24 -16.98 8.89
N GLU A 83 -10.40 -18.21 9.35
CA GLU A 83 -10.85 -18.50 10.73
C GLU A 83 -9.91 -17.92 11.79
N GLU A 84 -8.59 -18.03 11.59
CA GLU A 84 -7.59 -17.38 12.46
C GLU A 84 -7.77 -15.85 12.53
N THR A 85 -8.18 -15.23 11.43
CA THR A 85 -8.42 -13.78 11.29
C THR A 85 -9.66 -13.40 12.12
N LEU A 86 -10.75 -14.12 11.89
CA LEU A 86 -12.01 -13.93 12.62
C LEU A 86 -11.86 -14.14 14.13
N ALA A 87 -11.04 -15.10 14.56
CA ALA A 87 -10.75 -15.35 15.97
C ALA A 87 -10.01 -14.21 16.68
N LEU A 88 -9.44 -13.26 15.92
CA LEU A 88 -8.74 -12.07 16.42
C LEU A 88 -9.60 -10.79 16.33
N ASP A 89 -10.92 -10.93 16.12
CA ASP A 89 -11.87 -9.83 15.93
C ASP A 89 -11.57 -8.93 14.70
N GLY A 90 -10.80 -9.44 13.74
CA GLY A 90 -10.30 -8.68 12.60
C GLY A 90 -9.68 -9.55 11.54
#